data_AF-A0A2G2V1D3-F1
#
_entry.id   AF-A0A2G2V1D3-F1
#
_cell.length_a   1.000
_cell.length_b   1.000
_cell.length_c   1.000
_cell.angle_alpha   90.00
_cell.angle_beta   90.00
_cell.angle_gamma   90.00
#
_symmetry.space_group_name_H-M   'P 1'
#
loop_
_entity.id
_entity.type
_entity.pdbx_description
1 polymer ?
#
loop_
_entity_poly.entity_id
_entity_poly.type
_entity_poly.pdbx_seq_one_letter_code
_entity_poly.pdbx_strand_id
1 'polypeptide(L)'
;MQVLERRERLLRRRRSRMNAQLKIIFPPPPVVPDHLQRSIAALKPTLAYAKREIEKAPLVTDDPDLYAPLFRNISVFKRSYELMELLLKVYIYKEGERPIFHEPHLTGIYSSEGWFMKLMEQNRYFVTKDPEKAHLFYLPYSSRQLQMAVYVPVT
;
A
#
# COMPACT_ATOMS: atom_id res chain seq x y z
N MET A 1 8.24 33.02 19.26
CA MET A 1 8.53 31.65 19.78
C MET A 1 7.26 30.93 20.26
N GLN A 2 6.53 31.42 21.27
CA GLN A 2 5.41 30.67 21.88
C GLN A 2 4.17 30.43 20.98
N VAL A 3 3.85 31.34 20.06
CA VAL A 3 2.66 31.22 19.17
C VAL A 3 2.85 30.10 18.13
N LEU A 4 4.05 29.95 17.57
CA LEU A 4 4.40 28.91 16.60
C LEU A 4 4.32 27.52 17.25
N GLU A 5 4.90 27.36 18.44
CA GLU A 5 4.79 26.11 19.20
C GLU A 5 3.33 25.76 19.53
N ARG A 6 2.50 26.75 19.89
CA ARG A 6 1.08 26.54 20.17
C ARG A 6 0.34 26.05 18.93
N ARG A 7 0.64 26.63 17.75
CA ARG A 7 0.07 26.23 16.46
C ARG A 7 0.49 24.81 16.08
N GLU A 8 1.75 24.44 16.26
CA GLU A 8 2.22 23.07 16.02
C GLU A 8 1.54 22.05 16.94
N ARG A 9 1.41 22.36 18.24
CA ARG A 9 0.70 21.48 19.19
C ARG A 9 -0.77 21.27 18.79
N LEU A 10 -1.44 22.32 18.31
CA LEU A 10 -2.82 22.22 17.83
C LEU A 10 -2.92 21.37 16.57
N LEU A 11 -2.01 21.55 15.61
CA LEU A 11 -1.96 20.73 14.40
C LEU A 11 -1.68 19.26 14.73
N ARG A 12 -0.73 18.97 15.64
CA ARG A 12 -0.46 17.61 16.14
C ARG A 12 -1.69 17.00 16.81
N ARG A 13 -2.39 17.75 17.68
CA ARG A 13 -3.64 17.29 18.33
C ARG A 13 -4.75 16.99 17.32
N ARG A 14 -4.94 17.86 16.32
CA ARG A 14 -5.93 17.66 15.26
C ARG A 14 -5.60 16.43 14.41
N ARG A 15 -4.33 16.23 14.07
CA ARG A 15 -3.81 15.06 13.33
C ARG A 15 -4.01 13.76 14.12
N SER A 16 -3.73 13.77 15.42
CA SER A 16 -3.96 12.63 16.32
C SER A 16 -5.45 12.27 16.41
N ARG A 17 -6.34 13.26 16.54
CA ARG A 17 -7.80 13.03 16.53
C ARG A 17 -8.28 12.42 15.22
N MET A 18 -7.90 13.00 14.07
CA MET A 18 -8.21 12.42 12.76
C MET A 18 -7.71 10.98 12.63
N ASN A 19 -6.47 10.70 13.08
CA ASN A 19 -5.90 9.36 13.05
C ASN A 19 -6.65 8.35 13.92
N ALA A 20 -7.13 8.76 15.09
CA ALA A 20 -7.87 7.91 16.02
C ALA A 20 -9.32 7.65 15.55
N GLN A 21 -9.92 8.60 14.84
CA GLN A 21 -11.32 8.54 14.42
C GLN A 21 -11.52 7.71 13.14
N LEU A 22 -10.48 7.57 12.32
CA LEU A 22 -10.47 6.71 11.14
C LEU A 22 -10.11 5.28 11.56
N LYS A 23 -11.12 4.48 11.94
CA LYS A 23 -10.97 3.01 11.96
C LYS A 23 -10.77 2.57 10.51
N ILE A 24 -9.52 2.33 10.12
CA ILE A 24 -9.20 1.77 8.81
C ILE A 24 -9.78 0.36 8.77
N ILE A 25 -10.85 0.19 7.99
CA ILE A 25 -11.40 -1.12 7.67
C ILE A 25 -10.57 -1.60 6.49
N PHE A 26 -9.66 -2.53 6.75
CA PHE A 26 -9.04 -3.27 5.66
C PHE A 26 -10.13 -4.16 5.05
N PRO A 27 -10.22 -4.26 3.71
CA PRO A 27 -11.05 -5.28 3.10
C PRO A 27 -10.67 -6.64 3.70
N PRO A 28 -11.63 -7.56 3.88
CA PRO A 28 -11.31 -8.90 4.32
C PRO A 28 -10.21 -9.46 3.39
N PRO A 29 -9.25 -10.23 3.93
CA PRO A 29 -8.25 -10.87 3.08
C PRO A 29 -8.95 -11.62 1.95
N PRO A 30 -8.37 -11.66 0.75
CA PRO A 30 -8.96 -12.39 -0.37
C PRO A 30 -9.29 -13.81 0.09
N VAL A 31 -10.53 -14.25 -0.15
CA VAL A 31 -10.99 -15.59 0.22
C VAL A 31 -10.33 -16.57 -0.74
N VAL A 32 -9.19 -17.12 -0.33
CA VAL A 32 -8.46 -18.11 -1.11
C VAL A 32 -9.04 -19.49 -0.78
N PRO A 33 -9.51 -20.27 -1.77
CA PRO A 33 -9.87 -21.65 -1.54
C PRO A 33 -8.71 -22.44 -0.89
N ASP A 34 -9.00 -23.21 0.18
CA ASP A 34 -7.99 -23.92 0.98
C ASP A 34 -7.00 -24.77 0.17
N HIS A 35 -7.46 -25.36 -0.94
CA HIS A 35 -6.63 -26.18 -1.83
C HIS A 35 -5.59 -25.34 -2.59
N LEU A 36 -5.92 -24.10 -2.94
CA LEU A 36 -4.97 -23.12 -3.48
C LEU A 36 -4.06 -22.62 -2.36
N GLN A 37 -4.57 -22.40 -1.15
CA GLN A 37 -3.77 -21.93 -0.01
C GLN A 37 -2.59 -22.85 0.32
N ARG A 38 -2.80 -24.18 0.35
CA ARG A 38 -1.74 -25.17 0.61
C ARG A 38 -0.71 -25.24 -0.53
N SER A 39 -1.15 -25.17 -1.78
CA SER A 39 -0.26 -25.19 -2.94
C SER A 39 0.54 -23.89 -3.06
N ILE A 40 -0.06 -22.74 -2.73
CA ILE A 40 0.60 -21.42 -2.70
C ILE A 40 1.56 -21.30 -1.51
N ALA A 41 1.25 -21.90 -0.36
CA ALA A 41 2.15 -21.92 0.80
C ALA A 41 3.34 -22.87 0.60
N ALA A 42 3.16 -23.96 -0.16
CA ALA A 42 4.21 -24.94 -0.48
C ALA A 42 5.09 -24.50 -1.66
N LEU A 43 4.54 -23.75 -2.61
CA LEU A 43 5.31 -23.10 -3.66
C LEU A 43 5.95 -21.83 -3.10
N LYS A 44 7.13 -21.45 -3.58
CA LYS A 44 7.47 -20.03 -3.62
C LYS A 44 6.74 -19.51 -4.86
N PRO A 45 5.54 -18.90 -4.75
CA PRO A 45 4.83 -18.43 -5.94
C PRO A 45 5.69 -17.35 -6.59
N THR A 46 6.34 -17.70 -7.68
CA THR A 46 7.23 -16.78 -8.40
C THR A 46 6.40 -15.90 -9.32
N LEU A 47 6.97 -14.75 -9.71
CA LEU A 47 6.38 -13.91 -10.76
C LEU A 47 6.12 -14.69 -12.06
N ALA A 48 6.91 -15.74 -12.33
CA ALA A 48 6.71 -16.63 -13.48
C ALA A 48 5.40 -17.43 -13.37
N TYR A 49 5.04 -17.92 -12.17
CA TYR A 49 3.75 -18.56 -11.94
C TYR A 49 2.61 -17.58 -12.17
N ALA A 50 2.68 -16.39 -11.55
CA ALA A 50 1.65 -15.36 -11.70
C ALA A 50 1.45 -14.99 -13.18
N LYS A 51 2.54 -14.77 -13.93
CA LYS A 51 2.48 -14.47 -15.36
C LYS A 51 1.74 -15.56 -16.14
N ARG A 52 2.11 -16.83 -15.93
CA ARG A 52 1.47 -17.98 -16.60
C ARG A 52 -0.03 -18.06 -16.29
N GLU A 53 -0.42 -17.80 -15.05
CA GLU A 53 -1.83 -17.85 -14.63
C GLU A 53 -2.65 -16.68 -15.17
N ILE A 54 -2.03 -15.51 -15.38
CA ILE A 54 -2.66 -14.35 -16.03
C ILE A 54 -2.88 -14.63 -17.53
N GLU A 55 -1.89 -15.23 -18.20
CA GLU A 55 -2.01 -15.62 -19.61
C GLU A 55 -3.12 -16.65 -19.84
N LYS A 56 -3.43 -17.46 -18.81
CA LYS A 56 -4.51 -18.46 -18.82
C LYS A 56 -5.81 -17.98 -18.18
N ALA A 57 -6.01 -16.66 -18.07
CA ALA A 57 -7.20 -16.10 -17.42
C ALA A 57 -8.50 -16.63 -18.05
N PRO A 58 -9.45 -17.13 -17.24
CA PRO A 58 -10.75 -17.57 -17.75
C PRO A 58 -11.53 -16.39 -18.32
N LEU A 59 -12.34 -16.64 -19.35
CA LEU A 59 -13.18 -15.59 -19.93
C LEU A 59 -14.23 -15.13 -18.92
N VAL A 60 -14.25 -13.83 -18.67
CA VAL A 60 -15.21 -13.12 -17.84
C VAL A 60 -15.89 -12.08 -18.73
N THR A 61 -17.21 -12.19 -18.87
CA THR A 61 -18.02 -11.24 -19.65
C THR A 61 -18.95 -10.43 -18.76
N ASP A 62 -19.50 -11.05 -17.72
CA ASP A 62 -20.36 -10.41 -16.73
C ASP A 62 -19.82 -10.63 -15.32
N ASP A 63 -19.42 -9.54 -14.69
CA ASP A 63 -19.00 -9.50 -13.29
C ASP A 63 -19.78 -8.38 -12.59
N PRO A 64 -20.50 -8.66 -11.49
CA PRO A 64 -21.33 -7.66 -10.83
C PRO A 64 -20.53 -6.53 -10.17
N ASP A 65 -19.25 -6.76 -9.86
CA ASP A 65 -18.38 -5.79 -9.18
C ASP A 65 -17.54 -4.98 -10.17
N LEU A 66 -17.48 -5.39 -11.45
CA LEU A 66 -16.62 -4.78 -12.47
C LEU A 66 -17.41 -4.35 -13.71
N TYR A 67 -17.30 -3.07 -14.07
CA TYR A 67 -17.88 -2.55 -15.32
C TYR A 67 -16.96 -2.84 -16.52
N ALA A 68 -17.25 -3.93 -17.25
CA ALA A 68 -16.43 -4.46 -18.33
C ALA A 68 -15.93 -3.43 -19.38
N PRO A 69 -16.73 -2.45 -19.84
CA PRO A 69 -16.29 -1.48 -20.84
C PRO A 69 -15.11 -0.58 -20.44
N LEU A 70 -14.80 -0.45 -19.15
CA LEU A 70 -13.63 0.32 -18.69
C LEU A 70 -12.30 -0.41 -18.89
N PHE A 71 -12.35 -1.73 -19.10
CA PHE A 71 -11.17 -2.58 -19.15
C PHE A 71 -10.88 -3.01 -20.57
N ARG A 72 -9.62 -2.90 -20.99
CA ARG A 72 -9.16 -3.45 -22.27
C ARG A 72 -9.37 -4.97 -22.34
N ASN A 73 -9.20 -5.65 -21.21
CA ASN A 73 -9.51 -7.07 -21.04
C ASN A 73 -9.84 -7.32 -19.56
N ILE A 74 -11.14 -7.42 -19.25
CA ILE A 74 -11.63 -7.63 -17.87
C ILE A 74 -11.15 -8.97 -17.28
N SER A 75 -11.04 -10.01 -18.11
CA SER A 75 -10.64 -11.35 -17.68
C SER A 75 -9.21 -11.36 -17.14
N VAL A 76 -8.30 -10.77 -17.93
CA VAL A 76 -6.89 -10.62 -17.58
C VAL A 76 -6.72 -9.69 -16.37
N PHE A 77 -7.46 -8.58 -16.33
CA PHE A 77 -7.43 -7.65 -15.19
C PHE A 77 -7.83 -8.37 -13.90
N LYS A 78 -9.01 -8.99 -13.87
CA LYS A 78 -9.53 -9.68 -12.69
C LYS A 78 -8.54 -10.74 -12.19
N ARG A 79 -8.05 -11.61 -13.09
CA ARG A 79 -7.08 -12.64 -12.74
C ARG A 79 -5.78 -12.06 -12.18
N SER A 80 -5.27 -10.99 -12.80
CA SER A 80 -4.04 -10.33 -12.34
C SER A 80 -4.21 -9.67 -10.97
N TYR A 81 -5.39 -9.10 -10.69
CA TYR A 81 -5.70 -8.43 -9.43
C TYR A 81 -5.83 -9.45 -8.30
N GLU A 82 -6.58 -10.55 -8.51
CA GLU A 82 -6.68 -11.65 -7.55
C GLU A 82 -5.31 -12.25 -7.19
N LEU A 83 -4.46 -12.48 -8.19
CA LEU A 83 -3.10 -12.99 -7.97
C LEU A 83 -2.23 -11.97 -7.24
N MET A 84 -2.38 -10.67 -7.50
CA MET A 84 -1.70 -9.63 -6.75
C MET A 84 -2.11 -9.64 -5.28
N GLU A 85 -3.42 -9.67 -4.99
CA GLU A 85 -3.92 -9.70 -3.61
C GLU A 85 -3.42 -10.93 -2.82
N LEU A 86 -3.28 -12.04 -3.52
CA LEU A 86 -2.82 -13.32 -2.98
C LEU A 86 -1.31 -13.38 -2.76
N LEU A 87 -0.53 -12.95 -3.76
CA LEU A 87 0.89 -13.22 -3.85
C LEU A 87 1.76 -12.05 -3.44
N LEU A 88 1.30 -10.81 -3.63
CA LEU A 88 2.14 -9.64 -3.44
C LEU A 88 2.69 -9.57 -2.01
N LYS A 89 3.98 -9.25 -1.95
CA LYS A 89 4.72 -9.04 -0.71
C LYS A 89 5.62 -7.82 -0.88
N VAL A 90 5.50 -6.88 0.04
CA VAL A 90 6.23 -5.62 0.05
C VAL A 90 7.10 -5.58 1.29
N TYR A 91 8.40 -5.41 1.11
CA TYR A 91 9.31 -5.12 2.20
C TYR A 91 9.38 -3.61 2.39
N ILE A 92 9.13 -3.15 3.61
CA ILE A 92 9.23 -1.73 3.96
C ILE A 92 10.59 -1.53 4.63
N TYR A 93 11.42 -0.64 4.08
CA TYR A 93 12.66 -0.22 4.74
C TYR A 93 12.33 0.37 6.11
N LYS A 94 13.10 -0.01 7.13
CA LYS A 94 12.88 0.41 8.53
C LYS A 94 13.74 1.62 8.91
N GLU A 95 14.71 1.91 8.06
CA GLU A 95 15.70 2.95 8.20
C GLU A 95 15.12 4.32 7.83
N GLY A 96 15.73 5.37 8.38
CA GLY A 96 15.37 6.75 8.09
C GLY A 96 14.76 7.48 9.29
N GLU A 97 15.12 8.75 9.44
CA GLU A 97 14.69 9.57 10.56
C GLU A 97 13.38 10.32 10.28
N ARG A 98 12.56 10.43 11.33
CA ARG A 98 11.41 11.34 11.32
C ARG A 98 11.89 12.79 11.32
N PRO A 99 11.17 13.72 10.66
CA PRO A 99 9.84 13.52 10.08
C PRO A 99 9.85 13.09 8.62
N ILE A 100 10.99 12.76 8.00
CA ILE A 100 11.05 12.42 6.55
C ILE A 100 10.49 11.03 6.30
N PHE A 101 10.87 10.07 7.15
CA PHE A 101 10.51 8.67 7.03
C PHE A 101 9.47 8.25 8.06
N HIS A 102 8.62 7.27 7.72
CA HIS A 102 7.65 6.65 8.63
C HIS A 102 6.69 7.63 9.32
N GLU A 103 6.43 8.78 8.70
CA GLU A 103 5.50 9.77 9.21
C GLU A 103 4.52 10.22 8.10
N PRO A 104 3.31 9.65 8.01
CA PRO A 104 2.42 9.92 6.89
C PRO A 104 1.81 11.33 6.91
N HIS A 105 1.83 12.03 5.78
CA HIS A 105 1.09 13.27 5.57
C HIS A 105 -0.27 13.02 4.92
N LEU A 106 -1.37 13.13 5.69
CA LEU A 106 -2.71 12.66 5.26
C LEU A 106 -3.61 13.75 4.66
N THR A 107 -3.07 14.95 4.42
CA THR A 107 -3.85 16.13 4.01
C THR A 107 -3.20 16.83 2.83
N GLY A 108 -3.96 17.61 2.06
CA GLY A 108 -3.43 18.36 0.92
C GLY A 108 -3.05 17.48 -0.27
N ILE A 109 -2.32 18.05 -1.23
CA ILE A 109 -2.05 17.40 -2.53
C ILE A 109 -1.16 16.16 -2.44
N TYR A 110 -0.39 16.01 -1.36
CA TYR A 110 0.45 14.83 -1.09
C TYR A 110 -0.24 13.80 -0.19
N SER A 111 -1.55 13.93 0.05
CA SER A 111 -2.27 13.04 0.97
C SER A 111 -2.26 11.59 0.53
N SER A 112 -2.25 11.32 -0.78
CA SER A 112 -2.23 9.96 -1.34
C SER A 112 -1.00 9.18 -0.90
N GLU A 113 0.19 9.79 -0.90
CA GLU A 113 1.44 9.19 -0.41
C GLU A 113 1.34 8.83 1.08
N GLY A 114 0.88 9.78 1.90
CA GLY A 114 0.74 9.54 3.33
C GLY A 114 -0.31 8.47 3.64
N TRP A 115 -1.41 8.44 2.90
CA TRP A 115 -2.41 7.38 3.04
C TRP A 115 -1.85 6.03 2.62
N PHE A 116 -1.11 5.95 1.51
CA PHE A 116 -0.44 4.72 1.09
C PHE A 116 0.53 4.23 2.15
N MET A 117 1.41 5.10 2.66
CA MET A 117 2.35 4.78 3.74
C MET A 117 1.63 4.23 4.97
N LYS A 118 0.60 4.94 5.44
CA LYS A 118 -0.17 4.53 6.63
C LYS A 118 -0.87 3.18 6.43
N LEU A 119 -1.51 2.98 5.28
CA LEU A 119 -2.22 1.75 4.96
C LEU A 119 -1.25 0.57 4.82
N MET A 120 -0.14 0.76 4.12
CA MET A 120 0.87 -0.27 3.93
C MET A 120 1.54 -0.66 5.24
N GLU A 121 2.02 0.28 6.05
CA GLU A 121 2.69 -0.02 7.33
C GLU A 121 1.78 -0.76 8.33
N GLN A 122 0.46 -0.55 8.24
CA GLN A 122 -0.53 -1.21 9.08
C GLN A 122 -1.02 -2.55 8.50
N ASN A 123 -0.74 -2.84 7.23
CA ASN A 123 -1.22 -4.01 6.54
C ASN A 123 -0.39 -5.25 6.90
N ARG A 124 -1.04 -6.32 7.36
CA ARG A 124 -0.38 -7.58 7.73
C ARG A 124 -0.32 -8.61 6.60
N TYR A 125 -1.08 -8.42 5.53
CA TYR A 125 -1.20 -9.35 4.41
C TYR A 125 -0.14 -9.08 3.34
N PHE A 126 0.04 -7.81 2.97
CA PHE A 126 1.00 -7.40 1.94
C PHE A 126 2.41 -7.21 2.47
N VAL A 127 2.59 -6.88 3.75
CA VAL A 127 3.94 -6.58 4.27
C VAL A 127 4.68 -7.85 4.66
N THR A 128 5.95 -7.95 4.24
CA THR A 128 6.89 -8.98 4.69
C THR A 128 8.05 -8.36 5.45
N LYS A 129 8.52 -9.06 6.49
CA LYS A 129 9.77 -8.73 7.20
C LYS A 129 11.00 -9.42 6.60
N ASP A 130 10.76 -10.38 5.71
CA ASP A 130 11.77 -11.17 5.03
C ASP A 130 11.97 -10.59 3.62
N PRO A 131 13.13 -9.96 3.34
CA PRO A 131 13.41 -9.36 2.04
C PRO A 131 13.53 -10.40 0.92
N GLU A 132 13.86 -11.66 1.21
CA GLU A 132 13.93 -12.71 0.17
C GLU A 132 12.54 -13.12 -0.34
N LYS A 133 11.51 -12.87 0.46
CA LYS A 133 10.10 -13.10 0.09
C LYS A 133 9.45 -11.87 -0.55
N ALA A 134 10.16 -10.75 -0.62
CA ALA A 134 9.61 -9.51 -1.12
C ALA A 134 9.60 -9.48 -2.65
N HIS A 135 8.49 -9.00 -3.21
CA HIS A 135 8.35 -8.69 -4.63
C HIS A 135 8.67 -7.22 -4.90
N LEU A 136 8.38 -6.34 -3.94
CA LEU A 136 8.65 -4.90 -4.00
C LEU A 136 9.35 -4.44 -2.74
N PHE A 137 10.20 -3.44 -2.89
CA PHE A 137 10.85 -2.73 -1.80
C PHE A 137 10.30 -1.31 -1.75
N TYR A 138 9.71 -0.93 -0.62
CA TYR A 138 9.09 0.37 -0.43
C TYR A 138 9.91 1.20 0.56
N LEU A 139 10.27 2.40 0.13
CA LEU A 139 10.91 3.41 0.98
C LEU A 139 9.82 4.36 1.52
N PRO A 140 9.55 4.35 2.84
CA PRO A 140 8.40 5.06 3.41
C PRO A 140 8.74 6.53 3.69
N TYR A 141 8.89 7.34 2.64
CA TYR A 141 9.09 8.79 2.75
C TYR A 141 7.98 9.58 2.04
N SER A 142 7.81 10.84 2.43
CA SER A 142 6.95 11.79 1.69
C SER A 142 7.79 12.85 0.99
N SER A 143 7.50 13.11 -0.28
CA SER A 143 8.16 14.19 -1.03
C SER A 143 7.98 15.55 -0.36
N ARG A 144 6.82 15.77 0.29
CA ARG A 144 6.56 17.00 1.05
C ARG A 144 7.48 17.14 2.26
N GLN A 145 7.68 16.07 3.04
CA GLN A 145 8.55 16.12 4.21
C GLN A 145 10.01 16.25 3.81
N LEU A 146 10.42 15.56 2.73
CA LEU A 146 11.75 15.70 2.17
C LEU A 146 12.01 17.14 1.73
N GLN A 147 11.08 17.76 0.99
CA GLN A 147 11.16 19.17 0.61
C GLN A 147 11.31 20.06 1.85
N MET A 148 10.43 19.91 2.84
CA MET A 148 10.45 20.78 4.02
C MET A 148 11.72 20.64 4.87
N ALA A 149 12.35 19.46 4.87
CA ALA A 149 13.53 19.19 5.68
C ALA A 149 14.85 19.54 4.98
N VAL A 150 14.93 19.36 3.65
CA VAL A 150 16.20 19.42 2.90
C VAL A 150 16.30 20.64 1.99
N TYR A 151 15.17 21.21 1.54
CA TYR A 151 15.20 22.31 0.59
C TYR A 151 15.68 23.61 1.26
N VAL A 152 16.84 24.09 0.84
CA VAL A 152 17.32 25.44 1.14
C VAL A 152 17.06 26.31 -0.11
N PRO A 153 16.13 27.27 -0.06
CA PRO A 153 15.95 28.20 -1.17
C PRO A 153 17.21 29.03 -1.35
N VAL A 154 17.71 29.13 -2.58
CA VAL A 154 18.76 30.08 -2.93
C VAL A 154 18.11 31.46 -2.90
N THR A 155 18.49 32.27 -1.92
CA THR A 155 18.15 33.69 -1.82
C THR A 155 19.12 34.54 -2.61
#